data_AF-A0A2A4J8N6-F1
#
_entry.id   AF-A0A2A4J8N6-F1
#
_cell.length_a   1.000
_cell.length_b   1.000
_cell.length_c   1.000
_cell.angle_alpha   90.00
_cell.angle_beta   90.00
_cell.angle_gamma   90.00
#
_symmetry.space_group_name_H-M   'P 1'
#
loop_
_entity.id
_entity.type
_entity.pdbx_description
1 polymer ?
#
loop_
_entity_poly.entity_id
_entity_poly.type
_entity_poly.pdbx_seq_one_letter_code
_entity_poly.pdbx_strand_id
1 'polypeptide(L)'
;MKAVETRSRSAKAGSSEKPAMQMGAANAASHLQNMCSLDIDSKSSYVRLSGIICTIGPASRDVKMLQRMMETGMNVARMNFSHGSHEYHAETIKNCREAEKNYSAALGSPFSLAIALDTKGPEIRTGLLEGGGSAEVELKKGDTIKLTTDAAFAERGTAATVFVDYKNITNVVKPGNRIFIDDGLISVICQSASADTLTCVIENGGMLGSRKGVNLPGLPVDLPAVSEKDKSDLLFGVEQG
;
A
#
# COMPACT_ATOMS: atom_id res chain seq x y z
N MET A 1 -50.46 -16.83 43.60
CA MET A 1 -49.48 -17.66 42.88
C MET A 1 -50.07 -18.04 41.54
N LYS A 2 -49.70 -17.36 40.46
CA LYS A 2 -50.08 -17.73 39.08
C LYS A 2 -48.91 -18.50 38.47
N ALA A 3 -49.19 -19.72 38.01
CA ALA A 3 -48.22 -20.56 37.32
C ALA A 3 -47.77 -19.87 36.02
N VAL A 4 -46.46 -19.73 35.86
CA VAL A 4 -45.83 -19.28 34.61
C VAL A 4 -45.81 -20.48 33.68
N GLU A 5 -46.69 -20.45 32.69
CA GLU A 5 -46.74 -21.42 31.61
C GLU A 5 -45.53 -21.17 30.68
N THR A 6 -44.50 -22.00 30.84
CA THR A 6 -43.32 -22.00 29.96
C THR A 6 -43.73 -22.47 28.58
N ARG A 7 -43.98 -21.52 27.66
CA ARG A 7 -44.11 -21.80 26.23
C ARG A 7 -42.79 -22.36 25.71
N SER A 8 -42.73 -23.69 25.53
CA SER A 8 -41.70 -24.32 24.72
C SER A 8 -41.85 -23.83 23.29
N ARG A 9 -40.91 -23.00 22.82
CA ARG A 9 -40.75 -22.78 21.38
C ARG A 9 -40.20 -24.08 20.82
N SER A 10 -41.07 -24.94 20.29
CA SER A 10 -40.62 -25.98 19.36
C SER A 10 -39.98 -25.24 18.19
N ALA A 11 -38.66 -25.31 18.06
CA ALA A 11 -37.99 -24.97 16.82
C ALA A 11 -38.57 -25.90 15.75
N LYS A 12 -39.50 -25.39 14.94
CA LYS A 12 -39.91 -26.09 13.72
C LYS A 12 -38.63 -26.23 12.88
N ALA A 13 -38.13 -27.46 12.79
CA ALA A 13 -37.15 -27.85 11.80
C ALA A 13 -37.77 -27.53 10.43
N GLY A 14 -37.35 -26.41 9.86
CA GLY A 14 -37.96 -25.80 8.69
C GLY A 14 -36.96 -24.92 7.99
N SER A 15 -35.88 -25.52 7.50
CA SER A 15 -35.11 -24.96 6.40
C SER A 15 -34.52 -26.13 5.62
N SER A 16 -35.05 -26.36 4.42
CA SER A 16 -34.33 -27.16 3.41
C SER A 16 -32.91 -26.62 3.32
N GLU A 17 -31.92 -27.49 3.47
CA GLU A 17 -30.51 -27.13 3.35
C GLU A 17 -30.30 -26.41 2.02
N LYS A 18 -29.90 -25.13 2.07
CA LYS A 18 -29.73 -24.33 0.86
C LYS A 18 -28.51 -24.85 0.08
N PRO A 19 -28.54 -24.85 -1.27
CA PRO A 19 -27.39 -25.30 -2.05
C PRO A 19 -26.14 -24.48 -1.70
N ALA A 20 -25.06 -25.15 -1.31
CA ALA A 20 -23.78 -24.51 -1.01
C ALA A 20 -23.13 -23.92 -2.27
N MET A 21 -22.09 -23.10 -2.07
CA MET A 21 -21.26 -22.52 -3.14
C MET A 21 -22.05 -21.71 -4.18
N GLN A 22 -23.19 -21.12 -3.76
CA GLN A 22 -24.06 -20.32 -4.63
C GLN A 22 -24.57 -21.11 -5.85
N MET A 23 -24.68 -22.44 -5.77
CA MET A 23 -25.08 -23.28 -6.90
C MET A 23 -26.46 -22.92 -7.48
N GLY A 24 -27.35 -22.37 -6.66
CA GLY A 24 -28.63 -21.82 -7.12
C GLY A 24 -28.45 -20.61 -8.05
N ALA A 25 -27.54 -19.69 -7.72
CA ALA A 25 -27.20 -18.55 -8.55
C ALA A 25 -26.35 -18.93 -9.77
N ALA A 26 -25.45 -19.91 -9.62
CA ALA A 26 -24.52 -20.32 -10.67
C ALA A 26 -25.21 -20.81 -11.96
N ASN A 27 -26.41 -21.37 -11.84
CA ASN A 27 -27.20 -21.87 -12.96
C ASN A 27 -28.19 -20.84 -13.56
N ALA A 28 -28.09 -19.56 -13.16
CA ALA A 28 -28.99 -18.52 -13.65
C ALA A 28 -28.80 -18.23 -15.16
N ALA A 29 -29.89 -17.92 -15.85
CA ALA A 29 -29.88 -17.70 -17.31
C ALA A 29 -29.29 -16.34 -17.73
N SER A 30 -29.08 -15.43 -16.78
CA SER A 30 -28.51 -14.11 -17.02
C SER A 30 -27.69 -13.63 -15.83
N HIS A 31 -26.82 -12.64 -16.05
CA HIS A 31 -26.04 -12.02 -14.99
C HIS A 31 -26.92 -11.33 -13.94
N LEU A 32 -27.97 -10.62 -14.38
CA LEU A 32 -28.93 -10.00 -13.46
C LEU A 32 -29.60 -11.04 -12.56
N GLN A 33 -30.07 -12.14 -13.14
CA GLN A 33 -30.68 -13.22 -12.37
C GLN A 33 -29.67 -13.89 -11.43
N ASN A 34 -28.42 -14.08 -11.86
CA ASN A 34 -27.35 -14.58 -11.00
C ASN A 34 -27.17 -13.69 -9.76
N MET A 35 -27.05 -12.37 -9.95
CA MET A 35 -26.90 -11.41 -8.85
C MET A 35 -28.11 -11.42 -7.92
N CYS A 36 -29.32 -11.45 -8.46
CA CYS A 36 -30.55 -11.53 -7.66
C CYS A 36 -30.70 -12.85 -6.90
N SER A 37 -30.02 -13.92 -7.33
CA SER A 37 -30.11 -15.26 -6.74
C SER A 37 -29.00 -15.56 -5.73
N LEU A 38 -28.08 -14.61 -5.49
CA LEU A 38 -27.05 -14.76 -4.46
C LEU A 38 -27.69 -14.83 -3.07
N ASP A 39 -27.19 -15.75 -2.25
CA ASP A 39 -27.79 -16.07 -0.96
C ASP A 39 -26.75 -16.08 0.16
N ILE A 40 -26.94 -15.25 1.18
CA ILE A 40 -26.03 -15.15 2.32
C ILE A 40 -26.03 -16.41 3.19
N ASP A 41 -27.09 -17.22 3.14
CA ASP A 41 -27.18 -18.47 3.89
C ASP A 41 -26.56 -19.65 3.11
N SER A 42 -26.23 -19.47 1.83
CA SER A 42 -25.49 -20.45 1.05
C SER A 42 -24.03 -20.46 1.48
N LYS A 43 -23.63 -21.50 2.22
CA LYS A 43 -22.25 -21.69 2.71
C LYS A 43 -21.23 -21.71 1.56
N SER A 44 -20.11 -21.02 1.74
CA SER A 44 -18.98 -21.06 0.80
C SER A 44 -18.20 -22.38 0.92
N SER A 45 -17.36 -22.66 -0.09
CA SER A 45 -16.34 -23.70 0.03
C SER A 45 -15.36 -23.37 1.16
N TYR A 46 -14.82 -24.41 1.79
CA TYR A 46 -13.70 -24.27 2.72
C TYR A 46 -12.41 -23.83 2.01
N VAL A 47 -12.22 -24.27 0.77
CA VAL A 47 -11.02 -23.95 -0.01
C VAL A 47 -11.12 -22.52 -0.54
N ARG A 48 -10.16 -21.68 -0.14
CA ARG A 48 -9.96 -20.35 -0.71
C ARG A 48 -8.98 -20.45 -1.88
N LEU A 49 -9.41 -19.99 -3.05
CA LEU A 49 -8.60 -20.02 -4.27
C LEU A 49 -7.67 -18.80 -4.42
N SER A 50 -8.13 -17.62 -4.02
CA SER A 50 -7.36 -16.38 -4.14
C SER A 50 -6.28 -16.28 -3.08
N GLY A 51 -5.02 -16.05 -3.45
CA GLY A 51 -3.90 -15.85 -2.51
C GLY A 51 -3.97 -14.52 -1.74
N ILE A 52 -3.34 -14.47 -0.57
CA ILE A 52 -3.16 -13.26 0.26
C ILE A 52 -1.68 -12.88 0.25
N ILE A 53 -1.42 -11.62 -0.13
CA ILE A 53 -0.11 -10.99 -0.07
C ILE A 53 -0.11 -10.04 1.14
N CYS A 54 0.88 -10.15 2.01
CA CYS A 54 1.02 -9.27 3.17
C CYS A 54 2.33 -8.50 3.08
N THR A 55 2.28 -7.17 3.22
CA THR A 55 3.49 -6.35 3.32
C THR A 55 4.08 -6.49 4.73
N ILE A 56 5.36 -6.83 4.82
CA ILE A 56 6.03 -7.06 6.09
C ILE A 56 6.74 -5.78 6.56
N GLY A 57 6.62 -5.48 7.85
CA GLY A 57 7.21 -4.29 8.45
C GLY A 57 7.38 -4.44 9.97
N PRO A 58 7.59 -3.34 10.71
CA PRO A 58 7.89 -3.39 12.14
C PRO A 58 6.85 -4.16 12.99
N ALA A 59 5.57 -4.12 12.61
CA ALA A 59 4.49 -4.78 13.32
C ALA A 59 4.39 -6.30 13.04
N SER A 60 5.06 -6.79 11.99
CA SER A 60 4.84 -8.15 11.46
C SER A 60 6.12 -8.93 11.17
N ARG A 61 7.30 -8.36 11.38
CA ARG A 61 8.58 -9.00 11.01
C ARG A 61 9.12 -10.02 12.02
N ASP A 62 8.51 -10.14 13.20
CA ASP A 62 8.95 -11.12 14.20
C ASP A 62 8.47 -12.52 13.81
N VAL A 63 9.30 -13.53 14.10
CA VAL A 63 9.08 -14.93 13.70
C VAL A 63 7.74 -15.48 14.23
N LYS A 64 7.31 -15.10 15.43
CA LYS A 64 6.06 -15.60 16.03
C LYS A 64 4.84 -14.98 15.34
N MET A 65 4.88 -13.70 15.01
CA MET A 65 3.82 -13.05 14.26
C MET A 65 3.75 -13.60 12.83
N LEU A 66 4.88 -13.80 12.17
CA LEU A 66 4.91 -14.40 10.83
C LEU A 66 4.25 -15.78 10.80
N GLN A 67 4.51 -16.64 11.80
CA GLN A 67 3.83 -17.94 11.93
C GLN A 67 2.32 -17.77 12.07
N ARG A 68 1.86 -16.87 12.93
CA ARG A 68 0.42 -16.58 13.08
C ARG A 68 -0.20 -16.05 11.78
N MET A 69 0.53 -15.22 11.03
CA MET A 69 0.07 -14.73 9.73
C MET A 69 -0.05 -15.86 8.70
N MET A 70 0.90 -16.80 8.66
CA MET A 70 0.82 -18.00 7.81
C MET A 70 -0.38 -18.86 8.18
N GLU A 71 -0.56 -19.14 9.47
CA GLU A 71 -1.72 -19.89 9.98
C GLU A 71 -3.05 -19.22 9.64
N THR A 72 -3.09 -17.88 9.65
CA THR A 72 -4.29 -17.11 9.30
C THR A 72 -4.54 -17.07 7.78
N GLY A 73 -3.53 -17.38 6.95
CA GLY A 73 -3.69 -17.54 5.50
C GLY A 73 -2.77 -16.70 4.61
N MET A 74 -1.71 -16.09 5.14
CA MET A 74 -0.69 -15.40 4.33
C MET A 74 0.00 -16.37 3.36
N ASN A 75 0.09 -15.99 2.07
CA ASN A 75 0.75 -16.80 1.04
C ASN A 75 2.03 -16.17 0.49
N VAL A 76 2.10 -14.83 0.49
CA VAL A 76 3.25 -14.09 -0.01
C VAL A 76 3.64 -13.00 0.98
N ALA A 77 4.91 -12.97 1.37
CA ALA A 77 5.51 -11.89 2.14
C ALA A 77 6.09 -10.84 1.18
N ARG A 78 5.47 -9.65 1.12
CA ARG A 78 5.94 -8.52 0.30
C ARG A 78 6.89 -7.64 1.10
N MET A 79 8.09 -7.43 0.57
CA MET A 79 9.11 -6.52 1.09
C MET A 79 9.09 -5.24 0.26
N ASN A 80 8.75 -4.11 0.88
CA ASN A 80 8.71 -2.81 0.19
C ASN A 80 10.06 -2.10 0.28
N PHE A 81 10.79 -2.01 -0.84
CA PHE A 81 12.14 -1.42 -0.91
C PHE A 81 12.15 0.10 -1.07
N SER A 82 10.99 0.76 -1.10
CA SER A 82 10.92 2.22 -0.90
C SER A 82 11.37 2.63 0.50
N HIS A 83 11.41 1.67 1.45
CA HIS A 83 11.85 1.86 2.82
C HIS A 83 12.80 0.74 3.27
N GLY A 84 13.54 0.99 4.35
CA GLY A 84 14.47 0.01 4.93
C GLY A 84 15.79 -0.11 4.15
N SER A 85 16.79 -0.69 4.81
CA SER A 85 18.09 -1.03 4.20
C SER A 85 18.11 -2.50 3.77
N HIS A 86 19.14 -2.90 3.01
CA HIS A 86 19.34 -4.30 2.62
C HIS A 86 19.49 -5.21 3.85
N GLU A 87 20.14 -4.75 4.92
CA GLU A 87 20.29 -5.50 6.17
C GLU A 87 18.93 -5.73 6.85
N TYR A 88 18.08 -4.70 6.88
CA TYR A 88 16.73 -4.80 7.43
C TYR A 88 15.89 -5.83 6.65
N HIS A 89 15.97 -5.82 5.32
CA HIS A 89 15.26 -6.76 4.48
C HIS A 89 15.85 -8.17 4.57
N ALA A 90 17.17 -8.33 4.64
CA ALA A 90 17.84 -9.61 4.84
C ALA A 90 17.41 -10.28 6.15
N GLU A 91 17.37 -9.53 7.25
CA GLU A 91 16.86 -10.03 8.53
C GLU A 91 15.38 -10.43 8.42
N THR A 92 14.57 -9.64 7.73
CA THR A 92 13.14 -9.94 7.55
C THR A 92 12.93 -11.20 6.70
N ILE A 93 13.71 -11.39 5.64
CA ILE A 93 13.72 -12.61 4.81
C ILE A 93 14.14 -13.83 5.64
N LYS A 94 15.19 -13.70 6.45
CA LYS A 94 15.62 -14.75 7.37
C LYS A 94 14.50 -15.15 8.32
N ASN A 95 13.81 -14.18 8.92
CA ASN A 95 12.69 -14.44 9.82
C ASN A 95 11.52 -15.13 9.11
N CYS A 96 11.22 -14.77 7.85
CA CYS A 96 10.20 -15.43 7.03
C CYS A 96 10.53 -16.91 6.80
N ARG A 97 11.77 -17.21 6.41
CA ARG A 97 12.25 -18.59 6.20
C ARG A 97 12.24 -19.41 7.49
N GLU A 98 12.62 -18.81 8.62
CA GLU A 98 12.54 -19.46 9.92
C GLU A 98 11.09 -19.76 10.32
N ALA A 99 10.18 -18.79 10.13
CA ALA A 99 8.77 -18.96 10.42
C ALA A 99 8.11 -20.03 9.53
N GLU A 100 8.43 -20.07 8.23
CA GLU A 100 7.96 -21.09 7.29
C GLU A 100 8.41 -22.49 7.71
N LYS A 101 9.68 -22.66 8.10
CA LYS A 101 10.22 -23.92 8.59
C LYS A 101 9.49 -24.39 9.86
N ASN A 102 9.30 -23.49 10.82
CA ASN A 102 8.62 -23.79 12.08
C ASN A 102 7.16 -24.16 11.84
N TYR A 103 6.47 -23.43 10.96
CA TYR A 103 5.07 -23.69 10.63
C TYR A 103 4.90 -25.01 9.88
N SER A 104 5.79 -25.33 8.93
CA SER A 104 5.81 -26.63 8.25
C SER A 104 5.99 -27.80 9.23
N ALA A 105 6.87 -27.64 10.23
CA ALA A 105 7.08 -28.65 11.26
C ALA A 105 5.83 -28.84 12.14
N ALA A 106 5.16 -27.74 12.52
CA ALA A 106 3.92 -27.78 13.28
C ALA A 106 2.75 -28.42 12.50
N LEU A 107 2.67 -28.16 11.19
CA LEU A 107 1.66 -28.71 10.30
C LEU A 107 1.90 -30.20 9.97
N GLY A 108 3.13 -30.69 10.16
CA GLY A 108 3.53 -32.04 9.75
C GLY A 108 3.62 -32.24 8.23
N SER A 109 3.60 -31.15 7.46
CA SER A 109 3.74 -31.15 6.00
C SER A 109 4.42 -29.87 5.51
N PRO A 110 5.10 -29.88 4.36
CA PRO A 110 5.73 -28.69 3.82
C PRO A 110 4.71 -27.59 3.56
N PHE A 111 4.90 -26.44 4.19
CA PHE A 111 4.23 -25.19 3.83
C PHE A 111 5.16 -24.38 2.93
N SER A 112 4.60 -23.66 1.97
CA SER A 112 5.37 -22.80 1.06
C SER A 112 4.93 -21.35 1.18
N LEU A 113 5.88 -20.48 1.54
CA LEU A 113 5.72 -19.05 1.56
C LEU A 113 6.54 -18.40 0.44
N ALA A 114 5.89 -17.69 -0.46
CA ALA A 114 6.62 -16.88 -1.44
C ALA A 114 7.10 -15.58 -0.79
N ILE A 115 8.28 -15.10 -1.21
CA ILE A 115 8.81 -13.79 -0.83
C ILE A 115 8.83 -12.93 -2.10
N ALA A 116 8.21 -11.75 -2.02
CA ALA A 116 8.13 -10.81 -3.13
C ALA A 116 8.92 -9.54 -2.79
N LEU A 117 9.89 -9.21 -3.64
CA LEU A 117 10.56 -7.92 -3.62
C LEU A 117 9.72 -6.92 -4.41
N ASP A 118 9.32 -5.83 -3.76
CA ASP A 118 8.67 -4.70 -4.41
C ASP A 118 9.66 -3.54 -4.51
N THR A 119 10.03 -3.20 -5.74
CA THR A 119 11.03 -2.18 -6.06
C THR A 119 10.55 -0.80 -5.65
N LYS A 120 11.50 0.09 -5.30
CA LYS A 120 11.18 1.50 -5.09
C LYS A 120 10.63 2.14 -6.37
N GLY A 121 11.28 1.84 -7.50
CA GLY A 121 10.90 2.35 -8.81
C GLY A 121 11.14 3.87 -8.98
N PRO A 122 10.70 4.44 -10.11
CA PRO A 122 10.87 5.86 -10.44
C PRO A 122 9.84 6.74 -9.72
N GLU A 123 9.86 6.73 -8.38
CA GLU A 123 9.04 7.62 -7.58
C GLU A 123 9.72 8.99 -7.41
N ILE A 124 8.91 10.05 -7.40
CA ILE A 124 9.33 11.41 -7.04
C ILE A 124 8.97 11.62 -5.58
N ARG A 125 9.89 12.14 -4.77
CA ARG A 125 9.63 12.45 -3.35
C ARG A 125 10.03 13.87 -2.98
N THR A 126 9.34 14.37 -1.95
CA THR A 126 9.73 15.60 -1.27
C THR A 126 10.95 15.38 -0.35
N GLY A 127 11.63 16.47 0.00
CA GLY A 127 12.71 16.47 1.00
C GLY A 127 12.23 16.28 2.45
N LEU A 128 13.13 16.50 3.41
CA LEU A 128 12.77 16.66 4.81
C LEU A 128 12.31 18.10 5.08
N LEU A 129 11.37 18.24 6.00
CA LEU A 129 10.92 19.53 6.50
C LEU A 129 11.85 20.05 7.61
N GLU A 130 11.90 21.36 7.79
CA GLU A 130 12.57 21.99 8.94
C GLU A 130 11.94 21.44 10.23
N GLY A 131 12.77 20.92 11.13
CA GLY A 131 12.32 20.20 12.34
C GLY A 131 12.43 18.67 12.24
N GLY A 132 12.86 18.12 11.09
CA GLY A 132 13.24 16.72 10.93
C GLY A 132 12.13 15.82 10.37
N GLY A 133 12.37 14.50 10.41
CA GLY A 133 11.53 13.51 9.71
C GLY A 133 10.08 13.38 10.20
N SER A 134 9.79 13.84 11.43
CA SER A 134 8.45 13.87 12.01
C SER A 134 7.81 15.26 11.99
N ALA A 135 8.48 16.26 11.43
CA ALA A 135 7.89 17.59 11.28
C ALA A 135 6.79 17.55 10.22
N GLU A 136 5.78 18.38 10.43
CA GLU A 136 4.70 18.62 9.48
C GLU A 136 4.46 20.12 9.37
N VAL A 137 4.08 20.57 8.17
CA VAL A 137 3.73 21.97 7.90
C VAL A 137 2.35 22.04 7.28
N GLU A 138 1.53 22.99 7.72
CA GLU A 138 0.21 23.22 7.16
C GLU A 138 0.32 24.00 5.85
N LEU A 139 -0.21 23.44 4.77
CA LEU A 139 -0.37 24.11 3.48
C LEU A 139 -1.82 24.61 3.35
N LYS A 140 -1.99 25.92 3.20
CA LYS A 140 -3.32 26.54 3.11
C LYS A 140 -3.71 26.80 1.67
N LYS A 141 -4.97 26.53 1.36
CA LYS A 141 -5.53 26.78 0.02
C LYS A 141 -5.41 28.25 -0.36
N GLY A 142 -4.97 28.49 -1.59
CA GLY A 142 -4.76 29.83 -2.15
C GLY A 142 -3.36 30.40 -1.91
N ASP A 143 -2.60 29.86 -0.94
CA ASP A 143 -1.23 30.29 -0.70
C ASP A 143 -0.29 29.81 -1.81
N THR A 144 0.84 30.49 -1.93
CA THR A 144 1.89 30.16 -2.89
C THR A 144 2.94 29.26 -2.25
N ILE A 145 3.33 28.22 -2.98
CA ILE A 145 4.40 27.29 -2.59
C ILE A 145 5.40 27.14 -3.74
N LYS A 146 6.68 27.04 -3.39
CA LYS A 146 7.78 26.78 -4.32
C LYS A 146 8.20 25.32 -4.22
N LEU A 147 8.20 24.61 -5.35
CA LEU A 147 8.82 23.29 -5.45
C LEU A 147 10.18 23.46 -6.12
N THR A 148 11.26 23.18 -5.40
CA THR A 148 12.63 23.42 -5.87
C THR A 148 13.42 22.12 -6.02
N THR A 149 14.36 22.12 -6.96
CA THR A 149 15.34 21.05 -7.13
C THR A 149 16.70 21.41 -6.51
N ASP A 150 16.81 22.56 -5.84
CA ASP A 150 18.03 22.97 -5.14
C ASP A 150 18.28 22.08 -3.91
N ALA A 151 19.44 21.42 -3.89
CA ALA A 151 19.85 20.52 -2.81
C ALA A 151 20.01 21.26 -1.46
N ALA A 152 20.19 22.58 -1.44
CA ALA A 152 20.24 23.36 -0.21
C ALA A 152 18.93 23.30 0.60
N PHE A 153 17.82 22.96 -0.05
CA PHE A 153 16.50 22.80 0.57
C PHE A 153 16.12 21.33 0.84
N ALA A 154 17.00 20.37 0.54
CA ALA A 154 16.71 18.94 0.68
C ALA A 154 16.29 18.54 2.10
N GLU A 155 16.79 19.26 3.12
CA GLU A 155 16.43 19.04 4.52
C GLU A 155 15.84 20.27 5.22
N ARG A 156 15.40 21.26 4.44
CA ARG A 156 14.93 22.55 4.94
C ARG A 156 13.58 22.95 4.33
N GLY A 157 12.72 21.96 4.11
CA GLY A 157 11.38 22.18 3.59
C GLY A 157 10.50 22.96 4.57
N THR A 158 9.70 23.87 4.06
CA THR A 158 8.76 24.69 4.83
C THR A 158 7.44 24.82 4.06
N ALA A 159 6.44 25.49 4.62
CA ALA A 159 5.20 25.79 3.90
C ALA A 159 5.42 26.66 2.63
N ALA A 160 6.53 27.40 2.56
CA ALA A 160 6.84 28.29 1.45
C ALA A 160 7.68 27.60 0.35
N THR A 161 8.60 26.72 0.72
CA THR A 161 9.53 26.07 -0.22
C THR A 161 9.76 24.62 0.17
N VAL A 162 9.60 23.70 -0.79
CA VAL A 162 9.80 22.26 -0.60
C VAL A 162 10.71 21.71 -1.69
N PHE A 163 11.70 20.92 -1.30
CA PHE A 163 12.56 20.21 -2.23
C PHE A 163 11.85 19.03 -2.88
N VAL A 164 12.11 18.77 -4.16
CA VAL A 164 11.74 17.55 -4.89
C VAL A 164 12.96 16.92 -5.53
N ASP A 165 13.05 15.59 -5.49
CA ASP A 165 14.22 14.83 -5.96
C ASP A 165 14.28 14.65 -7.50
N TYR A 166 13.21 14.99 -8.22
CA TYR A 166 13.19 14.93 -9.68
C TYR A 166 13.77 16.20 -10.33
N LYS A 167 15.05 16.15 -10.70
CA LYS A 167 15.78 17.30 -11.28
C LYS A 167 15.17 17.85 -12.57
N ASN A 168 14.56 17.01 -13.40
CA ASN A 168 13.99 17.43 -14.68
C ASN A 168 12.55 17.99 -14.56
N ILE A 169 12.02 18.13 -13.34
CA ILE A 169 10.62 18.53 -13.11
C ILE A 169 10.27 19.87 -13.75
N THR A 170 11.19 20.83 -13.78
CA THR A 170 10.98 22.18 -14.34
C THR A 170 10.83 22.20 -15.86
N ASN A 171 11.35 21.18 -16.56
CA ASN A 171 11.20 21.04 -18.00
C ASN A 171 9.91 20.29 -18.39
N VAL A 172 9.41 19.46 -17.49
CA VAL A 172 8.23 18.59 -17.72
C VAL A 172 6.94 19.30 -17.33
N VAL A 173 6.95 19.98 -16.19
CA VAL A 173 5.78 20.70 -15.68
C VAL A 173 5.67 22.07 -16.34
N LYS A 174 4.47 22.38 -16.84
CA LYS A 174 4.13 23.67 -17.43
C LYS A 174 3.08 24.41 -16.59
N PRO A 175 2.98 25.75 -16.72
CA PRO A 175 1.90 26.52 -16.13
C PRO A 175 0.53 25.90 -16.43
N GLY A 176 -0.33 25.82 -15.41
CA GLY A 176 -1.64 25.18 -15.46
C GLY A 176 -1.64 23.67 -15.17
N ASN A 177 -0.47 23.01 -15.13
CA ASN A 177 -0.42 21.60 -14.73
C ASN A 177 -0.62 21.43 -13.22
N ARG A 178 -1.26 20.32 -12.86
CA ARG A 178 -1.53 19.94 -11.47
C ARG A 178 -0.49 18.95 -10.98
N ILE A 179 0.00 19.18 -9.77
CA ILE A 179 0.95 18.34 -9.07
C ILE A 179 0.27 17.86 -7.80
N PHE A 180 0.36 16.56 -7.54
CA PHE A 180 -0.21 15.93 -6.36
C PHE A 180 0.90 15.54 -5.39
N ILE A 181 0.68 15.77 -4.09
CA ILE A 181 1.63 15.46 -3.03
C ILE A 181 0.91 14.64 -1.96
N ASP A 182 1.63 13.69 -1.35
CA ASP A 182 1.14 12.83 -0.26
C ASP A 182 -0.10 12.02 -0.67
N ASP A 183 0.11 11.05 -1.58
CA ASP A 183 -0.92 10.15 -2.09
C ASP A 183 -2.15 10.86 -2.69
N GLY A 184 -1.96 12.10 -3.16
CA GLY A 184 -3.00 12.91 -3.77
C GLY A 184 -3.88 13.69 -2.80
N LEU A 185 -3.57 13.68 -1.51
CA LEU A 185 -4.27 14.48 -0.50
C LEU A 185 -4.07 15.97 -0.72
N ILE A 186 -2.86 16.37 -1.12
CA ILE A 186 -2.50 17.77 -1.41
C ILE A 186 -2.41 17.94 -2.93
N SER A 187 -2.95 19.05 -3.44
CA SER A 187 -2.82 19.42 -4.85
C SER A 187 -2.38 20.86 -5.01
N VAL A 188 -1.44 21.08 -5.93
CA VAL A 188 -0.93 22.41 -6.28
C VAL A 188 -0.98 22.59 -7.80
N ILE A 189 -1.22 23.80 -8.25
CA ILE A 189 -1.25 24.16 -9.68
C ILE A 189 -0.03 25.02 -9.98
N CYS A 190 0.80 24.58 -10.92
CA CYS A 190 1.95 25.34 -11.38
C CYS A 190 1.49 26.65 -12.03
N GLN A 191 2.06 27.77 -11.59
CA GLN A 191 1.84 29.10 -12.17
C GLN A 191 3.01 29.49 -13.07
N SER A 192 4.24 29.19 -12.66
CA SER A 192 5.44 29.46 -13.43
C SER A 192 6.56 28.49 -13.10
N ALA A 193 7.50 28.34 -14.04
CA ALA A 193 8.71 27.55 -13.89
C ALA A 193 9.93 28.45 -14.14
N SER A 194 10.92 28.39 -13.24
CA SER A 194 12.28 28.90 -13.46
C SER A 194 13.21 27.72 -13.79
N ALA A 195 14.52 27.97 -13.82
CA ALA A 195 15.52 26.93 -14.09
C ALA A 195 15.43 25.73 -13.12
N ASP A 196 15.26 26.00 -11.83
CA ASP A 196 15.32 25.01 -10.75
C ASP A 196 14.07 24.94 -9.87
N THR A 197 13.11 25.85 -10.05
CA THR A 197 12.00 26.06 -9.13
C THR A 197 10.67 26.26 -9.86
N LEU A 198 9.64 25.54 -9.41
CA LEU A 198 8.25 25.74 -9.81
C LEU A 198 7.55 26.60 -8.76
N THR A 199 6.94 27.71 -9.19
CA THR A 199 6.03 28.48 -8.33
C THR A 199 4.62 27.97 -8.57
N CYS A 200 3.97 27.52 -7.51
CA CYS A 200 2.65 26.90 -7.56
C CYS A 200 1.68 27.59 -6.60
N VAL A 201 0.39 27.50 -6.88
CA VAL A 201 -0.68 27.89 -5.96
C VAL A 201 -1.31 26.62 -5.39
N ILE A 202 -1.53 26.60 -4.08
CA ILE A 202 -2.15 25.48 -3.39
C ILE A 202 -3.64 25.44 -3.73
N GLU A 203 -4.06 24.40 -4.44
CA GLU A 203 -5.47 24.18 -4.80
C GLU A 203 -6.21 23.43 -3.69
N ASN A 204 -5.61 22.34 -3.21
CA ASN A 204 -6.06 21.59 -2.05
C ASN A 204 -4.94 21.53 -1.01
N GLY A 205 -5.18 22.14 0.14
CA GLY A 205 -4.25 22.20 1.26
C GLY A 205 -4.27 20.95 2.13
N GLY A 206 -3.46 20.95 3.19
CA GLY A 206 -3.36 19.85 4.14
C GLY A 206 -2.06 19.89 4.94
N MET A 207 -1.86 18.89 5.79
CA MET A 207 -0.59 18.71 6.52
C MET A 207 0.40 18.02 5.59
N LEU A 208 1.46 18.73 5.21
CA LEU A 208 2.58 18.14 4.48
C LEU A 208 3.57 17.57 5.49
N GLY A 209 3.90 16.28 5.35
CA GLY A 209 5.01 15.64 6.06
C GLY A 209 6.30 15.56 5.22
N SER A 210 7.32 14.92 5.78
CA SER A 210 8.59 14.65 5.10
C SER A 210 8.54 13.44 4.15
N ARG A 211 9.32 13.46 3.06
CA ARG A 211 9.50 12.33 2.12
C ARG A 211 8.20 11.78 1.52
N LYS A 212 7.25 12.66 1.23
CA LYS A 212 5.96 12.32 0.62
C LYS A 212 6.11 12.15 -0.89
N GLY A 213 5.32 11.24 -1.45
CA GLY A 213 5.29 11.00 -2.90
C GLY A 213 4.73 12.20 -3.66
N VAL A 214 5.28 12.46 -4.84
CA VAL A 214 4.82 13.50 -5.77
C VAL A 214 4.39 12.83 -7.07
N ASN A 215 3.19 13.16 -7.55
CA ASN A 215 2.61 12.58 -8.77
C ASN A 215 2.27 13.67 -9.78
N LEU A 216 2.57 13.39 -11.05
CA LEU A 216 2.44 14.31 -12.20
C LEU A 216 1.51 13.71 -13.26
N PRO A 217 0.19 13.65 -13.03
CA PRO A 217 -0.73 12.96 -13.93
C PRO A 217 -0.80 13.63 -15.30
N GLY A 218 -0.77 12.81 -16.34
CA GLY A 218 -0.86 13.26 -17.74
C GLY A 218 0.43 13.88 -18.29
N LEU A 219 1.53 13.91 -17.51
CA LEU A 219 2.84 14.37 -17.96
C LEU A 219 3.78 13.20 -18.21
N PRO A 220 4.54 13.22 -19.32
CA PRO A 220 5.55 12.20 -19.57
C PRO A 220 6.75 12.43 -18.65
N VAL A 221 6.86 11.60 -17.61
CA VAL A 221 8.00 11.59 -16.69
C VAL A 221 9.10 10.73 -17.31
N ASP A 222 10.30 11.30 -17.45
CA ASP A 222 11.46 10.65 -18.10
C ASP A 222 12.42 9.97 -17.11
N LEU A 223 11.92 9.62 -15.93
CA LEU A 223 12.70 8.83 -14.97
C LEU A 223 12.95 7.41 -15.53
N PRO A 224 14.18 6.89 -15.37
CA PRO A 224 14.48 5.53 -15.80
C PRO A 224 13.63 4.53 -15.03
N ALA A 225 13.05 3.55 -15.72
CA ALA A 225 12.22 2.53 -15.08
C ALA A 225 12.97 1.71 -14.01
N VAL A 226 14.30 1.57 -14.17
CA VAL A 226 15.20 0.94 -13.21
C VAL A 226 16.33 1.93 -12.92
N SER A 227 16.35 2.49 -11.71
CA SER A 227 17.45 3.32 -11.23
C SER A 227 18.67 2.48 -10.82
N GLU A 228 19.82 3.11 -10.56
CA GLU A 228 20.97 2.41 -9.98
C GLU A 228 20.67 1.79 -8.62
N LYS A 229 19.79 2.43 -7.83
CA LYS A 229 19.29 1.85 -6.57
C LYS A 229 18.46 0.60 -6.85
N ASP A 230 17.51 0.67 -7.78
CA ASP A 230 16.68 -0.49 -8.12
C ASP A 230 17.54 -1.64 -8.65
N LYS A 231 18.58 -1.34 -9.44
CA LYS A 231 19.54 -2.36 -9.88
C LYS A 231 20.26 -3.03 -8.70
N SER A 232 20.71 -2.25 -7.72
CA SER A 232 21.31 -2.79 -6.49
C SER A 232 20.31 -3.61 -5.67
N ASP A 233 19.06 -3.17 -5.58
CA ASP A 233 17.98 -3.87 -4.87
C ASP A 233 17.63 -5.20 -5.55
N LEU A 234 17.58 -5.23 -6.89
CA LEU A 234 17.32 -6.42 -7.69
C LEU A 234 18.46 -7.44 -7.57
N LEU A 235 19.72 -6.99 -7.62
CA LEU A 235 20.87 -7.85 -7.39
C LEU A 235 20.84 -8.45 -5.98
N PHE A 236 20.55 -7.64 -4.97
CA PHE A 236 20.33 -8.12 -3.61
C PHE A 236 19.21 -9.18 -3.55
N GLY A 237 18.09 -8.94 -4.23
CA GLY A 237 16.99 -9.91 -4.32
C GLY A 237 17.43 -11.26 -4.91
N VAL A 238 18.24 -11.23 -5.99
CA VAL A 238 18.81 -12.46 -6.59
C VAL A 238 19.74 -13.18 -5.62
N GLU A 239 20.57 -12.46 -4.87
CA GLU A 239 21.47 -13.04 -3.87
C GLU A 239 20.72 -13.68 -2.69
N GLN A 240 19.58 -13.11 -2.29
CA GLN A 240 18.74 -13.68 -1.25
C GLN A 240 18.05 -14.96 -1.70
N GLY A 241 17.79 -15.12 -3.01
CA GLY A 241 17.00 -16.22 -3.60
C GLY A 241 15.50 -16.07 -3.35
#